data_AF-A0A1H8ADC2-F1
#
_entry.id   AF-A0A1H8ADC2-F1
#
_cell.length_a   1.000
_cell.length_b   1.000
_cell.length_c   1.000
_cell.angle_alpha   90.00
_cell.angle_beta   90.00
_cell.angle_gamma   90.00
#
_symmetry.space_group_name_H-M   'P 1'
#
loop_
_entity.id
_entity.type
_entity.pdbx_description
1 polymer ?
#
loop_
_entity_poly.entity_id
_entity_poly.type
_entity_poly.pdbx_seq_one_letter_code
_entity_poly.pdbx_strand_id
1 'polypeptide(L)'
;MSRGKNNHLTSALNEVNGTEFVGSTVGCLMELSKQGAPQDEKELRERINSYFQFCIDNDFRPGIESLSLSLGITRQTFWNWCNNNDRRYKYSSEWSQICRQAKQLIVSFIESASLSGKLNPASSIFMLKNWGGYSDQLQIESISSVEEEHHYDFHSIDRYLVLPMFEGEEKSEKD
;
A
#
# COMPACT_ATOMS: atom_id res chain seq x y z
N MET A 1 0.17 38.64 -18.35
CA MET A 1 0.12 37.22 -18.75
C MET A 1 0.92 36.40 -17.76
N SER A 2 0.24 35.77 -16.80
CA SER A 2 0.88 34.95 -15.76
C SER A 2 1.20 33.57 -16.33
N ARG A 3 2.48 33.22 -16.44
CA ARG A 3 2.93 31.89 -16.86
C ARG A 3 2.60 30.90 -15.75
N GLY A 4 1.82 29.87 -16.10
CA GLY A 4 1.41 28.80 -15.21
C GLY A 4 2.60 28.16 -14.51
N LYS A 5 2.54 28.11 -13.17
CA LYS A 5 3.44 27.31 -12.37
C LYS A 5 3.12 25.84 -12.65
N ASN A 6 4.04 25.16 -13.32
CA ASN A 6 3.90 23.74 -13.65
C ASN A 6 3.82 22.91 -12.37
N ASN A 7 2.74 22.16 -12.24
CA ASN A 7 2.35 21.37 -11.07
C ASN A 7 3.11 20.04 -11.01
N HIS A 8 4.44 20.07 -10.95
CA HIS A 8 5.23 18.89 -10.64
C HIS A 8 5.43 18.78 -9.12
N LEU A 9 4.73 17.82 -8.51
CA LEU A 9 4.78 17.42 -7.08
C LEU A 9 6.21 17.23 -6.53
N THR A 10 7.21 17.05 -7.39
CA THR A 10 8.62 16.93 -7.02
C THR A 10 9.26 18.24 -6.56
N SER A 11 8.79 19.40 -7.02
CA SER A 11 9.43 20.67 -6.68
C SER A 11 9.22 21.09 -5.21
N ALA A 12 8.12 20.68 -4.59
CA ALA A 12 7.80 21.01 -3.19
C ALA A 12 8.49 20.08 -2.17
N LEU A 13 8.97 18.90 -2.60
CA LEU A 13 9.70 17.97 -1.72
C LEU A 13 11.12 18.45 -1.38
N ASN A 14 11.67 19.36 -2.20
CA ASN A 14 13.02 19.88 -2.02
C ASN A 14 13.11 21.09 -1.08
N GLU A 15 11.99 21.65 -0.61
CA GLU A 15 11.98 22.86 0.23
C GLU A 15 12.08 22.59 1.73
N VAL A 16 11.97 21.32 2.16
CA VAL A 16 12.23 20.94 3.55
C VAL A 16 13.73 20.63 3.68
N ASN A 17 14.43 21.37 4.55
CA ASN A 17 15.81 21.02 4.93
C ASN A 17 15.81 19.58 5.46
N GLY A 18 16.26 18.62 4.66
CA GLY A 18 16.11 17.18 4.96
C GLY A 18 16.67 16.77 6.32
N THR A 19 17.69 17.48 6.82
CA THR A 19 18.26 17.27 8.16
C THR A 19 17.31 17.66 9.30
N GLU A 20 16.54 18.74 9.14
CA GLU A 20 15.55 19.20 10.13
C GLU A 20 14.37 18.24 10.19
N PHE A 21 13.88 17.78 9.03
CA PHE A 21 12.82 16.78 8.93
C PHE A 21 13.19 15.47 9.63
N VAL A 22 14.38 14.94 9.35
CA VAL A 22 14.84 13.67 9.94
C VAL A 22 14.99 13.81 11.45
N GLY A 23 15.67 14.86 11.93
CA GLY A 23 15.87 15.07 13.37
C GLY A 23 14.57 15.22 14.14
N SER A 24 13.66 16.06 13.64
CA SER A 24 12.33 16.27 14.25
C SER A 24 11.51 14.98 14.26
N THR A 25 11.45 14.27 13.14
CA THR A 25 10.66 13.03 13.00
C THR A 25 11.18 11.93 13.93
N VAL A 26 12.48 11.67 13.93
CA VAL A 26 13.08 10.63 14.78
C VAL A 26 12.95 11.02 16.25
N GLY A 27 13.13 12.29 16.60
CA GLY A 27 12.91 12.79 17.96
C GLY A 27 11.48 12.51 18.46
N CYS A 28 10.48 12.84 17.65
CA CYS A 28 9.08 12.55 17.97
C CYS A 28 8.83 11.04 18.18
N LEU A 29 9.36 10.20 17.28
CA LEU A 29 9.19 8.75 17.37
C LEU A 29 9.85 8.16 18.63
N MET A 30 11.05 8.64 19.00
CA MET A 30 11.73 8.24 20.22
C MET A 30 10.98 8.67 21.48
N GLU A 31 10.30 9.81 21.43
CA GLU A 31 9.47 10.27 22.55
C GLU A 31 8.23 9.41 22.72
N LEU A 32 7.54 9.10 21.62
CA LEU A 32 6.38 8.21 21.63
C LEU A 32 6.76 6.81 22.15
N SER A 33 7.94 6.29 21.82
CA SER A 33 8.34 4.92 22.19
C SER A 33 8.69 4.72 23.67
N LYS A 34 8.59 5.75 24.52
CA LYS A 34 9.00 5.68 25.93
C LYS A 34 8.04 4.88 26.81
N GLN A 35 6.79 4.68 26.35
CA GLN A 35 5.75 4.03 27.14
C GLN A 35 5.62 2.54 26.78
N GLY A 36 5.24 1.71 27.76
CA GLY A 36 4.91 0.30 27.54
C GLY A 36 3.47 0.08 27.10
N ALA A 37 3.01 -1.17 27.09
CA ALA A 37 1.60 -1.48 26.79
C ALA A 37 0.65 -0.99 27.91
N PRO A 38 -0.49 -0.35 27.58
CA PRO A 38 -1.53 -0.03 28.56
C PRO A 38 -2.10 -1.30 29.20
N GLN A 39 -2.55 -1.19 30.45
CA GLN A 39 -3.03 -2.30 31.27
C GLN A 39 -4.56 -2.32 31.38
N ASP A 40 -5.21 -1.16 31.28
CA ASP A 40 -6.67 -1.04 31.35
C ASP A 40 -7.25 -0.10 30.28
N GLU A 41 -8.58 -0.11 30.13
CA GLU A 41 -9.30 0.64 29.09
C GLU A 41 -9.23 2.16 29.30
N LYS A 42 -9.16 2.61 30.56
CA LYS A 42 -9.07 4.02 30.89
C LYS A 42 -7.71 4.55 30.45
N GLU A 43 -6.64 3.86 30.83
CA GLU A 43 -5.27 4.15 30.44
C GLU A 43 -5.11 4.09 28.90
N LEU A 44 -5.68 3.08 28.24
CA LEU A 44 -5.68 2.99 26.78
C LEU A 44 -6.29 4.23 26.12
N ARG A 45 -7.47 4.66 26.60
CA ARG A 45 -8.17 5.84 26.07
C ARG A 45 -7.38 7.12 26.31
N GLU A 46 -6.84 7.28 27.51
CA GLU A 46 -6.01 8.44 27.88
C GLU A 46 -4.74 8.53 27.03
N ARG A 47 -4.07 7.40 26.79
CA ARG A 47 -2.86 7.35 25.95
C ARG A 47 -3.15 7.62 24.48
N ILE A 48 -4.24 7.08 23.94
CA ILE A 48 -4.68 7.39 22.57
C ILE A 48 -4.98 8.88 22.41
N ASN A 49 -5.68 9.48 23.37
CA ASN A 49 -5.96 10.92 23.35
C ASN A 49 -4.66 11.73 23.47
N SER A 50 -3.76 11.34 24.36
CA SER A 50 -2.45 11.98 24.53
C SER A 50 -1.60 11.90 23.26
N TYR A 51 -1.65 10.76 22.54
CA TYR A 51 -0.98 10.60 21.26
C TYR A 51 -1.51 11.58 20.20
N PHE A 52 -2.84 11.73 20.07
CA PHE A 52 -3.40 12.69 19.12
C PHE A 52 -3.10 14.13 19.52
N GLN A 53 -3.11 14.44 20.82
CA GLN A 53 -2.69 15.76 21.30
C GLN A 53 -1.22 16.02 20.98
N PHE A 54 -0.35 15.03 21.20
CA PHE A 54 1.06 15.11 20.81
C PHE A 54 1.23 15.36 19.30
N CYS A 55 0.41 14.71 18.47
CA CYS A 55 0.40 14.96 17.02
C CYS A 55 0.04 16.40 16.67
N ILE A 56 -0.94 16.99 17.37
CA ILE A 56 -1.35 18.38 17.20
C ILE A 56 -0.22 19.33 17.63
N ASP A 57 0.35 19.11 18.81
CA ASP A 57 1.31 20.02 19.42
C ASP A 57 2.66 20.07 18.66
N ASN A 58 3.03 18.97 18.02
CA ASN A 58 4.31 18.83 17.31
C ASN A 58 4.19 18.89 15.78
N ASP A 59 3.00 19.20 15.25
CA ASP A 59 2.68 19.10 13.81
C ASP A 59 3.09 17.73 13.21
N PHE A 60 2.92 16.68 14.02
CA PHE A 60 3.33 15.33 13.66
C PHE A 60 2.17 14.57 13.03
N ARG A 61 2.41 13.96 11.88
CA ARG A 61 1.37 13.26 11.13
C ARG A 61 0.93 11.98 11.84
N PRO A 62 -0.36 11.81 12.19
CA PRO A 62 -0.81 10.58 12.83
C PRO A 62 -0.84 9.41 11.84
N GLY A 63 -0.37 8.25 12.30
CA GLY A 63 -0.40 6.98 11.57
C GLY A 63 -0.62 5.78 12.49
N ILE A 64 -0.96 4.62 11.91
CA ILE A 64 -1.19 3.39 12.68
C ILE A 64 0.11 2.88 13.31
N GLU A 65 1.24 3.02 12.61
CA GLU A 65 2.54 2.58 13.11
C GLU A 65 2.99 3.43 14.31
N SER A 66 2.92 4.76 14.19
CA SER A 66 3.28 5.68 15.26
C SER A 66 2.35 5.58 16.47
N LEU A 67 1.05 5.33 16.26
CA LEU A 67 0.13 5.03 17.37
C LEU A 67 0.48 3.71 18.06
N SER A 68 0.83 2.67 17.29
CA SER A 68 1.23 1.38 17.89
C SER A 68 2.51 1.55 18.72
N LEU A 69 3.47 2.33 18.20
CA LEU A 69 4.70 2.70 18.88
C LEU A 69 4.42 3.45 20.18
N SER A 70 3.51 4.44 20.17
CA SER A 70 3.16 5.20 21.38
C SER A 70 2.48 4.37 22.46
N LEU A 71 1.83 3.28 22.04
CA LEU A 71 1.22 2.30 22.92
C LEU A 71 2.19 1.18 23.33
N GLY A 72 3.47 1.25 22.94
CA GLY A 72 4.48 0.25 23.28
C GLY A 72 4.21 -1.14 22.70
N ILE A 73 3.50 -1.22 21.57
CA ILE A 73 3.08 -2.49 20.95
C ILE A 73 3.38 -2.51 19.45
N THR A 74 3.32 -3.70 18.85
CA THR A 74 3.43 -3.85 17.40
C THR A 74 2.12 -3.48 16.71
N ARG A 75 2.20 -3.07 15.43
CA ARG A 75 1.05 -2.90 14.54
C ARG A 75 0.12 -4.12 14.51
N GLN A 76 0.70 -5.32 14.52
CA GLN A 76 -0.06 -6.56 14.50
C GLN A 76 -0.87 -6.75 15.78
N THR A 77 -0.29 -6.41 16.93
CA THR A 77 -0.98 -6.41 18.22
C THR A 77 -2.16 -5.43 18.21
N PHE A 78 -1.95 -4.21 17.71
CA PHE A 78 -3.03 -3.22 17.59
C PHE A 78 -4.15 -3.71 16.67
N TRP A 79 -3.81 -4.34 15.54
CA TRP A 79 -4.80 -4.97 14.66
C TRP A 79 -5.58 -6.10 15.37
N ASN A 80 -4.90 -6.93 16.16
CA ASN A 80 -5.58 -7.96 16.95
C ASN A 80 -6.55 -7.34 17.97
N TRP A 81 -6.17 -6.23 18.62
CA TRP A 81 -7.03 -5.49 19.56
C TRP A 81 -8.28 -4.94 18.88
N CYS A 82 -8.15 -4.32 17.69
CA CYS A 82 -9.29 -3.81 16.94
C CYS A 82 -10.32 -4.89 16.57
N ASN A 83 -9.85 -6.10 16.27
CA ASN A 83 -10.69 -7.19 15.75
C ASN A 83 -11.08 -8.22 16.82
N ASN A 84 -10.60 -8.05 18.06
CA ASN A 84 -10.72 -9.06 19.13
C ASN A 84 -10.23 -10.46 18.70
N ASN A 85 -9.14 -10.49 17.93
CA ASN A 85 -8.60 -11.70 17.30
C ASN A 85 -7.44 -12.35 18.08
N ASP A 86 -7.08 -11.82 19.25
CA ASP A 86 -6.00 -12.41 20.04
C ASP A 86 -6.50 -13.66 20.77
N ARG A 87 -5.95 -14.81 20.39
CA ARG A 87 -6.29 -16.11 21.00
C ARG A 87 -5.77 -16.24 22.43
N ARG A 88 -4.79 -15.43 22.84
CA ARG A 88 -4.17 -15.48 24.16
C ARG A 88 -4.87 -14.57 25.17
N TYR A 89 -5.50 -13.51 24.70
CA TYR A 89 -6.19 -12.53 25.54
C TYR A 89 -7.52 -12.15 24.92
N LYS A 90 -8.61 -12.43 25.62
CA LYS A 90 -9.94 -11.97 25.23
C LYS A 90 -10.12 -10.56 25.78
N TYR A 91 -9.85 -9.56 24.96
CA TYR A 91 -10.10 -8.17 25.31
C TYR A 91 -11.61 -7.91 25.36
N SER A 92 -12.01 -6.94 26.19
CA SER A 92 -13.40 -6.54 26.27
C SER A 92 -13.89 -5.94 24.93
N SER A 93 -15.21 -5.85 24.79
CA SER A 93 -15.82 -5.14 23.66
C SER A 93 -15.44 -3.66 23.66
N GLU A 94 -15.31 -3.04 24.83
CA GLU A 94 -14.95 -1.63 24.99
C GLU A 94 -13.51 -1.37 24.52
N TRP A 95 -12.55 -2.20 24.93
CA TRP A 95 -11.16 -2.12 24.47
C TRP A 95 -11.06 -2.14 22.95
N SER A 96 -11.75 -3.10 22.31
CA SER A 96 -11.77 -3.24 20.86
C SER A 96 -12.44 -2.05 20.18
N GLN A 97 -13.48 -1.47 20.81
CA GLN A 97 -14.16 -0.27 20.31
C GLN A 97 -13.25 0.96 20.36
N ILE A 98 -12.53 1.18 21.47
CA ILE A 98 -11.56 2.29 21.60
C ILE A 98 -10.51 2.21 20.48
N CYS A 99 -9.94 1.03 20.26
CA CYS A 99 -8.93 0.82 19.21
C CYS A 99 -9.50 1.09 17.80
N ARG A 100 -10.73 0.62 17.52
CA ARG A 100 -11.41 0.87 16.24
C ARG A 100 -11.70 2.35 16.01
N GLN A 101 -12.10 3.09 17.04
CA GLN A 101 -12.32 4.53 16.96
C GLN A 101 -11.02 5.28 16.64
N ALA A 102 -9.91 4.94 17.31
CA ALA A 102 -8.60 5.53 17.03
C ALA A 102 -8.14 5.25 15.59
N LYS A 103 -8.31 4.01 15.12
CA LYS A 103 -8.04 3.62 13.73
C LYS A 103 -8.89 4.43 12.75
N GLN A 104 -10.18 4.57 13.02
CA GLN A 104 -11.10 5.33 12.16
C GLN A 104 -10.68 6.80 12.06
N LEU A 105 -10.26 7.41 13.16
CA LEU A 105 -9.78 8.79 13.17
C LEU A 105 -8.56 8.97 12.25
N ILE A 106 -7.57 8.06 12.33
CA ILE A 106 -6.39 8.09 11.47
C ILE A 106 -6.78 7.92 9.98
N VAL A 107 -7.68 7.00 9.68
CA VAL A 107 -8.17 6.78 8.31
C VAL A 107 -8.89 8.02 7.77
N SER A 108 -9.78 8.63 8.57
CA SER A 108 -10.48 9.86 8.20
C SER A 108 -9.55 11.07 8.03
N PHE A 109 -8.46 11.14 8.81
CA PHE A 109 -7.40 12.12 8.59
C PHE A 109 -6.71 11.92 7.23
N ILE A 110 -6.32 10.68 6.89
CA ILE A 110 -5.67 10.36 5.61
C ILE A 110 -6.59 10.68 4.44
N GLU A 111 -7.87 10.34 4.55
CA GLU A 111 -8.89 10.67 3.57
C GLU A 111 -8.99 12.19 3.37
N SER A 112 -9.14 12.95 4.45
CA SER A 112 -9.23 14.42 4.41
C SER A 112 -7.96 15.07 3.83
N ALA A 113 -6.79 14.58 4.21
CA ALA A 113 -5.50 15.04 3.71
C ALA A 113 -5.29 14.65 2.22
N SER A 114 -5.85 13.53 1.79
CA SER A 114 -5.86 13.11 0.39
C SER A 114 -6.77 13.98 -0.46
N LEU A 115 -7.99 14.25 0.00
CA LEU A 115 -8.97 15.08 -0.71
C LEU A 115 -8.52 16.55 -0.85
N SER A 116 -7.72 17.04 0.09
CA SER A 116 -7.13 18.39 0.03
C SER A 116 -5.86 18.48 -0.83
N GLY A 117 -5.41 17.39 -1.46
CA GLY A 117 -4.19 17.36 -2.28
C GLY A 117 -2.88 17.49 -1.50
N LYS A 118 -2.93 17.44 -0.16
CA LYS A 118 -1.74 17.49 0.72
C LYS A 118 -0.97 16.17 0.75
N LEU A 119 -1.61 15.08 0.31
CA LEU A 119 -0.99 13.77 0.18
C LEU A 119 -0.86 13.37 -1.28
N ASN A 120 0.27 12.75 -1.60
CA ASN A 120 0.47 12.11 -2.88
C ASN A 120 -0.62 11.02 -3.10
N PRO A 121 -1.32 11.00 -4.24
CA PRO A 121 -2.41 10.05 -4.48
C PRO A 121 -2.02 8.59 -4.32
N ALA A 122 -0.84 8.18 -4.80
CA ALA A 122 -0.39 6.79 -4.68
C ALA A 122 -0.13 6.41 -3.20
N SER A 123 0.43 7.33 -2.41
CA SER A 123 0.62 7.13 -0.97
C SER A 123 -0.73 7.04 -0.24
N SER A 124 -1.69 7.90 -0.58
CA SER A 124 -3.03 7.85 0.00
C SER A 124 -3.73 6.53 -0.30
N ILE A 125 -3.72 6.08 -1.56
CA ILE A 125 -4.32 4.80 -1.98
C ILE A 125 -3.68 3.64 -1.21
N PHE A 126 -2.35 3.62 -1.12
CA PHE A 126 -1.63 2.59 -0.37
C PHE A 126 -2.08 2.55 1.09
N MET A 127 -2.14 3.70 1.77
CA MET A 127 -2.53 3.75 3.18
C MET A 127 -4.02 3.39 3.39
N LEU A 128 -4.92 3.87 2.53
CA LEU A 128 -6.35 3.58 2.63
C LEU A 128 -6.67 2.10 2.37
N LYS A 129 -5.97 1.43 1.45
CA LYS A 129 -6.11 -0.02 1.26
C LYS A 129 -5.63 -0.78 2.49
N ASN A 130 -4.44 -0.46 2.98
CA ASN A 130 -3.81 -1.20 4.07
C ASN A 130 -4.51 -0.98 5.43
N TRP A 131 -5.01 0.22 5.68
CA TRP A 131 -5.57 0.59 6.99
C TRP A 131 -7.09 0.82 6.92
N GLY A 132 -7.59 1.49 5.89
CA GLY A 132 -9.02 1.76 5.71
C GLY A 132 -9.84 0.56 5.24
N GLY A 133 -9.22 -0.50 4.74
CA GLY A 133 -9.92 -1.68 4.20
C GLY A 133 -10.51 -1.43 2.80
N TYR A 134 -9.99 -0.44 2.07
CA TYR A 134 -10.45 -0.11 0.74
C TYR A 134 -9.90 -1.15 -0.25
N SER A 135 -10.61 -1.38 -1.36
CA SER A 135 -10.18 -2.30 -2.42
C SER A 135 -10.48 -1.71 -3.79
N ASP A 136 -9.64 -2.02 -4.77
CA ASP A 136 -9.90 -1.64 -6.16
C ASP A 136 -10.80 -2.70 -6.78
N GLN A 137 -11.79 -2.26 -7.55
CA GLN A 137 -12.60 -3.13 -8.39
C GLN A 137 -12.13 -2.98 -9.84
N LEU A 138 -11.75 -4.10 -10.46
CA LEU A 138 -11.34 -4.17 -11.86
C LEU A 138 -12.36 -5.01 -12.63
N GLN A 139 -12.87 -4.46 -13.73
CA GLN A 139 -13.66 -5.20 -14.71
C GLN A 139 -12.77 -5.47 -15.92
N ILE A 140 -12.58 -6.75 -16.25
CA ILE A 140 -11.78 -7.18 -17.40
C ILE A 140 -12.74 -7.83 -18.40
N GLU A 141 -12.91 -7.20 -19.55
CA GLU A 141 -13.68 -7.75 -20.67
C GLU A 141 -12.70 -8.40 -21.66
N SER A 142 -12.87 -9.70 -21.90
CA SER A 142 -12.11 -10.41 -22.93
C SER A 142 -12.70 -10.09 -24.30
N ILE A 143 -11.96 -9.34 -25.12
CA ILE A 143 -12.30 -9.18 -26.54
C ILE A 143 -11.85 -10.45 -27.26
N SER A 144 -12.75 -11.42 -27.44
CA SER A 144 -12.50 -12.54 -28.36
C SER A 144 -12.50 -11.99 -29.79
N SER A 145 -11.35 -12.07 -30.46
CA SER A 145 -11.22 -11.77 -31.89
C SER A 145 -12.18 -12.66 -32.70
N VAL A 146 -12.88 -12.04 -33.64
CA VAL A 146 -13.73 -12.67 -34.65
C VAL A 146 -12.95 -13.81 -35.33
N GLU A 147 -13.55 -15.00 -35.41
CA GLU A 147 -13.00 -16.13 -36.16
C GLU A 147 -12.89 -15.75 -37.65
N GLU A 148 -11.66 -15.56 -38.16
CA GLU A 148 -11.44 -15.57 -39.60
C GLU A 148 -11.51 -17.03 -40.09
N GLU A 149 -12.63 -17.42 -40.68
CA GLU A 149 -12.74 -18.66 -41.47
C GLU A 149 -11.82 -18.55 -42.70
N HIS A 150 -10.59 -19.05 -42.59
CA HIS A 150 -9.75 -19.32 -43.76
C HIS A 150 -10.12 -20.70 -44.32
N HIS A 151 -11.01 -20.73 -45.31
CA HIS A 151 -11.26 -21.92 -46.13
C HIS A 151 -10.04 -22.19 -47.03
N TYR A 152 -9.15 -23.08 -46.59
CA TYR A 152 -8.07 -23.60 -47.44
C TYR A 152 -8.62 -24.72 -48.34
N ASP A 153 -8.68 -24.46 -49.65
CA ASP A 153 -8.92 -25.50 -50.66
C ASP A 153 -7.64 -26.32 -50.90
N PHE A 154 -7.66 -27.55 -50.40
CA PHE A 154 -6.57 -28.54 -50.47
C PHE A 154 -6.21 -28.96 -51.91
N HIS A 155 -7.01 -28.65 -52.93
CA HIS A 155 -6.76 -29.07 -54.32
C HIS A 155 -5.79 -28.16 -55.11
N SER A 156 -5.22 -27.12 -54.50
CA SER A 156 -4.36 -26.15 -55.18
C SER A 156 -2.85 -26.34 -54.97
N ILE A 157 -2.41 -27.27 -54.11
CA ILE A 157 -1.01 -27.34 -53.63
C ILE A 157 -0.09 -28.14 -54.56
N ASP A 158 -0.63 -28.87 -55.55
CA ASP A 158 0.12 -29.87 -56.30
C ASP A 158 0.98 -29.35 -57.47
N ARG A 159 1.38 -28.07 -57.47
CA ARG A 159 2.10 -27.48 -58.63
C ARG A 159 3.46 -26.84 -58.36
N TYR A 160 3.92 -26.69 -57.11
CA TYR A 160 5.14 -25.90 -56.87
C TYR A 160 6.19 -26.45 -55.89
N LEU A 161 6.13 -27.71 -55.48
CA LEU A 161 7.19 -28.30 -54.64
C LEU A 161 7.62 -29.68 -55.15
N VAL A 162 8.23 -29.71 -56.34
CA VAL A 162 9.21 -30.75 -56.68
C VAL A 162 10.53 -30.02 -56.98
N LEU A 163 11.38 -29.91 -55.95
CA LEU A 163 12.78 -29.57 -56.10
C LEU A 163 13.64 -30.67 -55.45
N PRO A 164 14.81 -30.97 -56.05
CA PRO A 164 15.49 -32.25 -55.89
C PRO A 164 16.21 -32.40 -54.56
N MET A 165 16.14 -33.62 -54.05
CA MET A 165 16.89 -34.17 -52.91
C MET A 165 18.39 -33.89 -53.03
N PHE A 166 18.97 -33.22 -52.03
CA PHE A 166 20.41 -33.22 -51.79
C PHE A 166 20.69 -33.27 -50.29
N GLU A 167 21.49 -34.26 -49.90
CA GLU A 167 22.37 -34.44 -48.71
C GLU A 167 22.27 -35.89 -48.22
N GLY A 168 23.33 -36.66 -48.00
CA GLY A 168 24.76 -36.39 -48.06
C GLY A 168 25.55 -37.71 -48.06
N GLU A 169 26.83 -37.63 -48.42
CA GLU A 169 27.78 -38.75 -48.41
C GLU A 169 28.11 -39.19 -46.96
N GLU A 170 27.75 -40.42 -46.60
CA GLU A 170 28.36 -41.14 -45.47
C GLU A 170 29.64 -41.84 -45.95
N LYS A 171 30.80 -41.35 -45.49
CA LYS A 171 32.04 -42.13 -45.53
C LYS A 171 31.97 -43.22 -44.47
N SER A 172 31.99 -44.48 -44.92
CA SER A 172 32.23 -45.64 -44.07
C SER A 172 33.73 -45.80 -43.80
N GLU A 173 34.09 -45.86 -42.52
CA GLU A 173 35.38 -46.32 -42.04
C GLU A 173 35.16 -47.70 -41.42
N LYS A 174 35.59 -48.75 -42.12
CA LYS A 174 35.98 -50.05 -41.54
C LYS A 174 37.08 -50.69 -42.41
N ASP A 175 38.18 -50.96 -41.72
CA ASP A 175 39.40 -51.74 -42.02
C ASP A 175 40.47 -51.12 -42.94
#